data_AF-A0AAW6ZK90-F1
#
_entry.id   AF-A0AAW6ZK90-F1
#
_cell.length_a   1.000
_cell.length_b   1.000
_cell.length_c   1.000
_cell.angle_alpha   90.00
_cell.angle_beta   90.00
_cell.angle_gamma   90.00
#
_symmetry.space_group_name_H-M   'P 1'
#
loop_
_entity.id
_entity.type
_entity.pdbx_description
1 polymer ?
#
loop_
_entity_poly.entity_id
_entity_poly.type
_entity_poly.pdbx_seq_one_letter_code
_entity_poly.pdbx_strand_id
1 'polypeptide(L)'
;MVEKSKVEKVTPTLEAGERTATEVFNELAGADLVVPPYALSPSHAARLLAHVARVEGMGEDDFGQILGVAADLFEYMAAHCARPGRARDLEEQFTGDIEGMMNFVMAYVGALGESKRSSN
;
A
#
# COMPACT_ATOMS: atom_id res chain seq x y z
N MET A 1 -37.97 3.49 1.70
CA MET A 1 -36.80 4.01 0.93
C MET A 1 -35.61 3.91 1.85
N VAL A 2 -34.63 3.05 1.55
CA VAL A 2 -33.37 2.99 2.30
C VAL A 2 -32.40 3.90 1.56
N GLU A 3 -32.04 5.01 2.20
CA GLU A 3 -31.03 5.94 1.72
C GLU A 3 -29.72 5.17 1.57
N LYS A 4 -29.28 4.97 0.32
CA LYS A 4 -27.96 4.44 0.03
C LYS A 4 -26.96 5.54 0.32
N SER A 5 -26.34 5.53 1.50
CA SER A 5 -25.19 6.38 1.80
C SER A 5 -24.15 6.21 0.70
N LYS A 6 -23.90 7.31 -0.03
CA LYS A 6 -22.74 7.46 -0.90
C LYS A 6 -21.51 7.34 0.00
N VAL A 7 -20.79 6.24 -0.11
CA VAL A 7 -19.40 6.19 0.32
C VAL A 7 -18.65 7.12 -0.63
N GLU A 8 -18.29 8.31 -0.16
CA GLU A 8 -17.35 9.17 -0.88
C GLU A 8 -16.03 8.41 -1.02
N LYS A 9 -15.66 8.08 -2.27
CA LYS A 9 -14.30 7.65 -2.60
C LYS A 9 -13.39 8.84 -2.31
N VAL A 10 -12.76 8.83 -1.14
CA VAL A 10 -11.68 9.76 -0.83
C VAL A 10 -10.46 9.27 -1.59
N THR A 11 -10.20 9.86 -2.76
CA THR A 11 -8.91 9.72 -3.42
C THR A 11 -7.93 10.64 -2.68
N PRO A 12 -6.89 10.11 -2.00
CA PRO A 12 -5.94 10.95 -1.32
C PRO A 12 -5.12 11.70 -2.37
N THR A 13 -5.38 12.99 -2.55
CA THR A 13 -4.49 13.87 -3.30
C THR A 13 -3.29 14.20 -2.42
N LEU A 14 -2.10 13.80 -2.87
CA LEU A 14 -0.82 14.26 -2.31
C LEU A 14 -0.68 15.76 -2.58
N GLU A 15 -1.21 16.60 -1.69
CA GLU A 15 -0.84 18.01 -1.70
C GLU A 15 0.63 18.12 -1.29
N ALA A 16 1.45 18.59 -2.23
CA ALA A 16 2.87 18.79 -2.05
C ALA A 16 3.11 19.90 -1.01
N GLY A 17 3.50 19.52 0.21
CA GLY A 17 3.97 20.50 1.19
C GLY A 17 4.28 20.03 2.61
N GLU A 18 3.42 19.24 3.26
CA GLU A 18 3.51 19.09 4.74
C GLU A 18 3.40 17.65 5.28
N ARG A 19 3.06 16.66 4.44
CA ARG A 19 2.66 15.34 4.93
C ARG A 19 3.62 14.24 4.49
N THR A 20 4.02 13.41 5.45
CA THR A 20 4.84 12.21 5.23
C THR A 20 4.00 11.10 4.58
N ALA A 21 4.61 10.26 3.76
CA ALA A 21 3.99 9.06 3.20
C ALA A 21 3.48 8.13 4.33
N THR A 22 4.13 8.14 5.49
CA THR A 22 3.68 7.45 6.71
C THR A 22 2.33 7.98 7.21
N GLU A 23 2.16 9.29 7.28
CA GLU A 23 0.88 9.91 7.67
C GLU A 23 -0.21 9.65 6.64
N VAL A 24 0.12 9.75 5.36
CA VAL A 24 -0.82 9.43 4.28
C VAL A 24 -1.27 7.98 4.37
N PHE A 25 -0.34 7.04 4.56
CA PHE A 25 -0.64 5.63 4.67
C PHE A 25 -1.58 5.33 5.86
N ASN A 26 -1.31 5.89 7.03
CA ASN A 26 -2.09 5.61 8.24
C ASN A 26 -3.55 6.09 8.16
N GLU A 27 -3.87 7.01 7.25
CA GLU A 27 -5.23 7.49 7.01
C GLU A 27 -6.00 6.66 5.97
N LEU A 28 -5.32 5.79 5.22
CA LEU A 28 -5.99 4.95 4.25
C LEU A 28 -6.84 3.89 4.95
N ALA A 29 -8.04 3.65 4.43
CA ALA A 29 -8.81 2.48 4.80
C ALA A 29 -7.93 1.23 4.63
N GLY A 30 -7.94 0.32 5.60
CA GLY A 30 -7.14 -0.91 5.57
C GLY A 30 -5.71 -0.77 6.11
N ALA A 31 -5.27 0.43 6.49
CA ALA A 31 -3.93 0.62 7.07
C ALA A 31 -3.76 -0.15 8.39
N ASP A 32 -4.86 -0.32 9.14
CA ASP A 32 -4.93 -1.11 10.36
C ASP A 32 -4.91 -2.62 10.11
N LEU A 33 -5.09 -3.08 8.86
CA LEU A 33 -5.08 -4.50 8.49
C LEU A 33 -3.66 -5.03 8.23
N VAL A 34 -2.69 -4.15 8.00
CA VAL A 34 -1.28 -4.50 7.81
C VAL A 34 -0.41 -4.10 9.00
N VAL A 35 0.76 -4.72 9.09
CA VAL A 35 1.80 -4.31 10.02
C VAL A 35 2.37 -2.98 9.55
N PRO A 36 2.41 -1.94 10.40
CA PRO A 36 3.00 -0.66 10.03
C PRO A 36 4.45 -0.83 9.55
N PRO A 37 4.90 -0.04 8.56
CA PRO A 37 6.26 -0.12 8.01
C PRO A 37 7.38 -0.16 9.05
N TYR A 38 7.28 0.68 10.08
CA TYR A 38 8.25 0.77 11.19
C TYR A 38 8.22 -0.41 12.16
N ALA A 39 7.16 -1.22 12.14
CA ALA A 39 7.01 -2.41 12.98
C ALA A 39 7.40 -3.71 12.25
N LEU A 40 7.74 -3.63 10.95
CA LEU A 40 8.19 -4.80 10.20
C LEU A 40 9.59 -5.24 10.64
N SER A 41 9.80 -6.56 10.65
CA SER A 41 11.14 -7.11 10.81
C SER A 41 12.03 -6.67 9.63
N PRO A 42 13.36 -6.50 9.86
CA PRO A 42 14.27 -6.09 8.78
C PRO A 42 14.24 -7.00 7.55
N SER A 43 14.00 -8.30 7.72
CA SER A 43 13.92 -9.27 6.62
C SER A 43 12.67 -9.08 5.76
N HIS A 44 11.52 -8.79 6.36
CA HIS A 44 10.29 -8.49 5.62
C HIS A 44 10.38 -7.15 4.90
N ALA A 45 10.90 -6.11 5.57
CA ALA A 45 11.14 -4.82 4.95
C ALA A 45 12.12 -4.92 3.76
N ALA A 46 13.20 -5.69 3.90
CA ALA A 46 14.16 -5.90 2.82
C ALA A 46 13.55 -6.63 1.61
N ARG A 47 12.69 -7.62 1.83
CA ARG A 47 11.98 -8.33 0.74
C ARG A 47 11.03 -7.41 -0.02
N LEU A 48 10.26 -6.60 0.70
CA LEU A 48 9.38 -5.59 0.10
C LEU A 48 10.18 -4.56 -0.70
N LEU A 49 11.27 -4.02 -0.14
CA LEU A 49 12.15 -3.08 -0.84
C LEU A 49 12.82 -3.71 -2.07
N ALA A 50 13.22 -4.98 -2.00
CA ALA A 50 13.75 -5.70 -3.15
C ALA A 50 12.68 -5.90 -4.24
N HIS A 51 11.43 -6.15 -3.84
CA HIS A 51 10.30 -6.22 -4.74
C HIS A 51 10.04 -4.88 -5.43
N VAL A 52 10.06 -3.78 -4.67
CA VAL A 52 9.95 -2.42 -5.20
C VAL A 52 11.12 -2.08 -6.13
N ALA A 53 12.36 -2.41 -5.77
CA ALA A 53 13.53 -2.15 -6.63
C ALA A 53 13.46 -2.93 -7.96
N ARG A 54 12.93 -4.17 -7.93
CA ARG A 54 12.64 -4.97 -9.14
C ARG A 54 11.60 -4.25 -10.02
N VAL A 55 10.61 -3.65 -9.39
CA VAL A 55 9.48 -2.95 -10.00
C VAL A 55 9.87 -1.60 -10.60
N GLU A 56 10.60 -0.77 -9.87
CA GLU A 56 11.13 0.52 -10.32
C GLU A 56 12.11 0.36 -11.49
N GLY A 57 12.68 -0.84 -11.68
CA GLY A 57 13.50 -1.20 -12.83
C GLY A 57 12.71 -1.62 -14.08
N MET A 58 11.37 -1.60 -14.04
CA MET A 58 10.51 -1.85 -15.21
C MET A 58 10.30 -0.55 -16.02
N GLY A 59 10.36 -0.64 -17.35
CA GLY A 59 10.26 0.52 -18.25
C GLY A 59 8.87 1.17 -18.33
N GLU A 60 8.80 2.39 -18.85
CA GLU A 60 7.69 3.35 -18.64
C GLU A 60 6.33 3.05 -19.28
N ASP A 61 6.16 2.06 -20.18
CA ASP A 61 4.87 1.88 -20.89
C ASP A 61 4.31 0.46 -20.78
N ASP A 62 3.38 0.30 -19.84
CA ASP A 62 2.02 -0.21 -20.06
C ASP A 62 1.31 -0.07 -18.71
N PHE A 63 0.22 0.69 -18.65
CA PHE A 63 -0.59 0.80 -17.42
C PHE A 63 -0.88 -0.58 -16.81
N GLY A 64 -1.11 -1.60 -17.67
CA GLY A 64 -1.28 -2.99 -17.25
C GLY A 64 -0.07 -3.63 -16.54
N GLN A 65 1.16 -3.24 -16.85
CA GLN A 65 2.36 -3.72 -16.13
C GLN A 65 2.43 -3.11 -14.74
N ILE A 66 2.15 -1.81 -14.60
CA ILE A 66 2.06 -1.13 -13.30
C ILE A 66 0.93 -1.76 -12.46
N LEU A 67 -0.21 -2.07 -13.08
CA LEU A 67 -1.31 -2.78 -12.41
C LEU A 67 -0.91 -4.17 -11.93
N GLY A 68 -0.27 -4.97 -12.78
CA GLY A 68 0.17 -6.33 -12.44
C GLY A 68 1.18 -6.32 -11.30
N VAL A 69 2.10 -5.35 -11.32
CA VAL A 69 3.08 -5.13 -10.26
C VAL A 69 2.44 -4.73 -8.92
N ALA A 70 1.48 -3.81 -8.94
CA ALA A 70 0.78 -3.41 -7.73
C ALA A 70 0.00 -4.60 -7.14
N ALA A 71 -0.57 -5.46 -8.00
CA ALA A 71 -1.22 -6.69 -7.58
C ALA A 71 -0.23 -7.69 -6.94
N ASP A 72 0.94 -7.91 -7.53
CA ASP A 72 2.01 -8.77 -6.95
C ASP A 72 2.44 -8.25 -5.56
N LEU A 73 2.65 -6.94 -5.43
CA LEU A 73 3.02 -6.31 -4.16
C LEU A 73 1.90 -6.44 -3.12
N PHE A 74 0.65 -6.26 -3.53
CA PHE A 74 -0.51 -6.42 -2.67
C PHE A 74 -0.67 -7.86 -2.18
N GLU A 75 -0.53 -8.85 -3.07
CA GLU A 75 -0.58 -10.27 -2.72
C GLU A 75 0.52 -10.62 -1.71
N TYR A 76 1.74 -10.12 -1.92
CA TYR A 76 2.82 -10.28 -0.95
C TYR A 76 2.47 -9.65 0.41
N MET A 77 1.90 -8.44 0.41
CA MET A 77 1.48 -7.77 1.64
C MET A 77 0.38 -8.56 2.36
N ALA A 78 -0.63 -9.05 1.65
CA ALA A 78 -1.70 -9.86 2.22
C ALA A 78 -1.16 -11.16 2.84
N ALA A 79 -0.27 -11.86 2.14
CA ALA A 79 0.28 -13.13 2.59
C ALA A 79 1.29 -13.00 3.75
N HIS A 80 2.04 -11.89 3.82
CA HIS A 80 3.23 -11.82 4.68
C HIS A 80 3.29 -10.60 5.62
N CYS A 81 2.52 -9.56 5.37
CA CYS A 81 2.54 -8.31 6.14
C CYS A 81 1.19 -7.96 6.75
N ALA A 82 0.11 -8.66 6.37
CA ALA A 82 -1.17 -8.54 7.03
C ALA A 82 -1.06 -8.98 8.50
N ARG A 83 -1.84 -8.32 9.36
CA ARG A 83 -1.96 -8.73 10.75
C ARG A 83 -2.59 -10.13 10.82
N PRO A 84 -2.23 -10.96 11.82
CA PRO A 84 -2.80 -12.29 11.97
C PRO A 84 -4.34 -12.28 11.94
N GLY A 85 -4.93 -13.08 11.05
CA GLY A 85 -6.39 -13.18 10.88
C GLY A 85 -7.04 -12.05 10.07
N ARG A 86 -6.26 -11.06 9.58
CA ARG A 86 -6.76 -9.91 8.80
C ARG A 86 -6.40 -9.93 7.32
N ALA A 87 -5.60 -10.91 6.88
CA ALA A 87 -5.19 -11.03 5.47
C ALA A 87 -6.39 -11.07 4.52
N ARG A 88 -7.43 -11.83 4.89
CA ARG A 88 -8.67 -11.93 4.13
C ARG A 88 -9.45 -10.61 4.10
N ASP A 89 -9.51 -9.89 5.21
CA ASP A 89 -10.16 -8.58 5.28
C ASP A 89 -9.48 -7.59 4.34
N LEU A 90 -8.14 -7.64 4.26
CA LEU A 90 -7.36 -6.81 3.35
C LEU A 90 -7.68 -7.16 1.88
N GLU A 91 -7.66 -8.45 1.53
CA GLU A 91 -8.04 -8.92 0.18
C GLU A 91 -9.47 -8.50 -0.20
N GLU A 92 -10.44 -8.72 0.69
CA GLU A 92 -11.84 -8.36 0.48
C GLU A 92 -12.01 -6.85 0.28
N GLN A 93 -11.26 -6.02 1.01
CA GLN A 93 -11.31 -4.57 0.89
C GLN A 93 -10.94 -4.07 -0.51
N PHE A 94 -9.93 -4.68 -1.14
CA PHE A 94 -9.40 -4.24 -2.43
C PHE A 94 -9.87 -5.08 -3.61
N THR A 95 -10.71 -6.10 -3.36
CA THR A 95 -11.27 -6.97 -4.40
C THR A 95 -12.06 -6.13 -5.41
N GLY A 96 -11.55 -6.06 -6.65
CA GLY A 96 -12.17 -5.30 -7.74
C GLY A 96 -11.94 -3.79 -7.71
N ASP A 97 -11.20 -3.26 -6.73
CA ASP A 97 -10.83 -1.84 -6.65
C ASP A 97 -9.31 -1.66 -6.89
N ILE A 98 -8.92 -1.83 -8.15
CA ILE A 98 -7.51 -1.81 -8.58
C ILE A 98 -6.85 -0.47 -8.27
N GLU A 99 -7.54 0.64 -8.48
CA GLU A 99 -7.02 1.98 -8.20
C GLU A 99 -6.81 2.21 -6.69
N GLY A 100 -7.76 1.75 -5.86
CA GLY A 100 -7.62 1.77 -4.40
C GLY A 100 -6.43 0.93 -3.91
N MET A 101 -6.27 -0.27 -4.48
CA MET A 101 -5.14 -1.17 -4.20
C MET A 101 -3.80 -0.51 -4.54
N MET A 102 -3.70 0.11 -5.72
CA MET A 102 -2.50 0.84 -6.14
C MET A 102 -2.15 1.96 -5.16
N ASN A 103 -3.11 2.82 -4.82
CA ASN A 103 -2.87 3.93 -3.90
C ASN A 103 -2.42 3.44 -2.52
N PHE A 104 -3.00 2.34 -2.04
CA PHE A 104 -2.63 1.71 -0.77
C PHE A 104 -1.19 1.18 -0.77
N VAL A 105 -0.82 0.41 -1.79
CA VAL A 105 0.53 -0.15 -1.94
C VAL A 105 1.56 0.97 -2.08
N MET A 106 1.30 1.98 -2.91
CA MET A 106 2.24 3.09 -3.12
C MET A 106 2.47 3.91 -1.85
N ALA A 107 1.40 4.19 -1.08
CA ALA A 107 1.53 4.86 0.21
C ALA A 107 2.33 4.04 1.22
N TYR A 108 2.12 2.71 1.27
CA TYR A 108 2.86 1.81 2.15
C TYR A 108 4.36 1.77 1.81
N VAL A 109 4.68 1.68 0.52
CA VAL A 109 6.07 1.71 0.02
C VAL A 109 6.73 3.05 0.31
N GLY A 110 6.03 4.16 0.11
CA GLY A 110 6.52 5.49 0.47
C GLY A 110 6.88 5.58 1.95
N ALA A 111 5.99 5.11 2.83
CA ALA A 111 6.21 5.08 4.28
C ALA A 111 7.40 4.18 4.69
N LEU A 112 7.59 3.05 4.00
CA LEU A 112 8.80 2.22 4.16
C LEU A 112 10.08 2.99 3.79
N GLY A 113 10.07 3.70 2.67
CA GLY A 113 11.19 4.53 2.22
C GLY A 113 11.58 5.61 3.24
N GLU A 114 10.60 6.27 3.85
CA GLU A 114 10.81 7.26 4.91
C GLU A 114 11.45 6.65 6.15
N SER A 115 10.89 5.55 6.66
CA SER A 115 11.41 4.88 7.86
C SER A 115 12.89 4.47 7.72
N LYS A 116 13.31 4.07 6.50
CA LYS A 116 14.71 3.73 6.22
C LYS A 116 15.63 4.95 6.22
N ARG A 117 15.18 6.09 5.67
CA ARG A 117 15.95 7.34 5.67
C ARG A 117 16.13 7.89 7.08
N SER A 118 15.12 7.77 7.95
CA SER A 118 15.20 8.21 9.35
C SER A 118 16.06 7.32 10.25
N SER A 119 16.41 6.11 9.80
CA SER A 119 17.21 5.15 10.58
C SER A 119 18.72 5.19 10.25
N ASN A 120 19.14 6.05 9.32
CA ASN A 120 20.54 6.32 8.94
C ASN A 120 20.97 7.70 9.43
#